data_AF-A0A9D4M2R6-F1
#
_entry.id   AF-A0A9D4M2R6-F1
#
_cell.length_a   1.000
_cell.length_b   1.000
_cell.length_c   1.000
_cell.angle_alpha   90.00
_cell.angle_beta   90.00
_cell.angle_gamma   90.00
#
_symmetry.space_group_name_H-M   'P 1'
#
loop_
_entity.id
_entity.type
_entity.pdbx_description
1 polymer ?
#
loop_
_entity_poly.entity_id
_entity_poly.type
_entity_poly.pdbx_seq_one_letter_code
_entity_poly.pdbx_strand_id
1 'polypeptide(L)'
;MLLVIDVFHPGQDVLCHDRLLASVPDAHITASSSNVANQPITSPARGRLNTTETTLSNGTIAMGAWAPAADQHGEYIQVWRCIEGITSDLVNDS
;
A
#
# COMPACT_ATOMS: atom_id res chain seq x y z
N MET A 1 1.81 -11.67 14.22
CA MET A 1 2.64 -10.66 13.52
C MET A 1 1.73 -9.47 13.25
N LEU A 2 1.92 -8.37 13.98
CA LEU A 2 1.07 -7.18 13.92
C LEU A 2 1.64 -6.25 12.83
N LEU A 3 0.89 -6.00 11.76
CA LEU A 3 1.27 -5.04 10.73
C LEU A 3 0.84 -3.65 11.22
N VAL A 4 1.81 -2.86 11.71
CA VAL A 4 1.60 -1.44 12.01
C VAL A 4 1.80 -0.68 10.70
N ILE A 5 0.73 -0.05 10.21
CA ILE A 5 0.79 0.90 9.10
C ILE A 5 1.16 2.24 9.73
N ASP A 6 2.46 2.56 9.82
CA ASP A 6 2.88 3.90 10.22
C ASP A 6 2.66 4.88 9.07
N VAL A 7 1.54 5.60 9.12
CA VAL A 7 1.30 6.78 8.30
C VAL A 7 1.90 7.98 9.04
N PHE A 8 3.20 8.22 8.86
CA PHE A 8 3.86 9.36 9.49
C PHE A 8 3.50 10.68 8.78
N HIS A 9 2.70 11.54 9.42
CA HIS A 9 2.60 12.97 9.09
C HIS A 9 2.65 13.77 10.41
N PRO A 10 3.70 14.56 10.68
CA PRO A 10 3.70 15.46 11.81
C PRO A 10 2.76 16.64 11.52
N GLY A 11 1.60 16.69 12.19
CA GLY A 11 0.79 17.90 12.32
C GLY A 11 -0.60 17.94 11.69
N GLN A 12 -1.18 16.83 11.21
CA GLN A 12 -2.56 16.81 10.70
C GLN A 12 -3.35 15.62 11.26
N ASP A 13 -3.74 15.74 12.53
CA ASP A 13 -4.63 14.79 13.18
C ASP A 13 -6.09 15.05 12.78
N VAL A 14 -6.84 13.96 12.57
CA VAL A 14 -8.31 13.86 12.47
C VAL A 14 -8.97 14.03 11.09
N LEU A 15 -8.58 14.95 10.21
CA LEU A 15 -9.28 15.10 8.89
C LEU A 15 -8.84 14.10 7.81
N CYS A 16 -7.74 13.37 8.02
CA CYS A 16 -7.21 12.41 7.05
C CYS A 16 -7.62 10.95 7.30
N HIS A 17 -8.37 10.66 8.37
CA HIS A 17 -8.71 9.27 8.73
C HIS A 17 -9.79 8.69 7.81
N ASP A 18 -10.82 9.48 7.46
CA ASP A 18 -11.95 8.99 6.64
C ASP A 18 -11.68 8.95 5.13
N ARG A 19 -10.65 9.64 4.64
CA ARG A 19 -10.23 9.58 3.23
C ARG A 19 -9.17 8.51 2.93
N LEU A 20 -8.65 7.81 3.94
CA LEU A 20 -7.78 6.64 3.72
C LEU A 20 -8.53 5.46 3.07
N LEU A 21 -9.86 5.47 3.12
CA LEU A 21 -10.73 4.44 2.54
C LEU A 21 -11.04 4.67 1.06
N ALA A 22 -10.70 5.83 0.50
CA ALA A 22 -10.76 6.04 -0.93
C ALA A 22 -9.66 5.19 -1.58
N SER A 23 -10.09 4.14 -2.29
CA SER A 23 -9.26 3.15 -2.99
C SER A 23 -7.91 3.70 -3.45
N VAL A 24 -6.85 3.48 -2.66
CA VAL A 24 -5.47 3.75 -3.07
C VAL A 24 -5.24 3.05 -4.40
N PRO A 25 -4.81 3.70 -5.49
CA PRO A 25 -4.50 3.01 -6.74
C PRO A 25 -3.34 2.01 -6.57
N ASP A 26 -3.32 0.91 -7.32
CA ASP A 26 -2.23 -0.07 -7.21
C ASP A 26 -0.85 0.53 -7.52
N ALA A 27 -0.79 1.51 -8.43
CA ALA A 27 0.44 2.25 -8.75
C ALA A 27 1.03 3.01 -7.55
N HIS A 28 0.23 3.26 -6.51
CA HIS A 28 0.63 3.96 -5.30
C HIS A 28 1.16 3.01 -4.21
N ILE A 29 1.08 1.70 -4.43
CA ILE A 29 1.62 0.68 -3.55
C ILE A 29 2.91 0.16 -4.17
N THR A 30 4.04 0.51 -3.58
CA THR A 30 5.36 0.13 -4.06
C THR A 30 6.11 -0.64 -2.99
N ALA A 31 7.13 -1.39 -3.38
CA ALA A 31 7.96 -2.13 -2.45
C ALA A 31 9.42 -2.09 -2.92
N SER A 32 10.33 -2.30 -1.99
CA SER A 32 11.74 -2.59 -2.24
C SER A 32 11.94 -3.68 -3.31
N SER A 33 11.20 -4.78 -3.21
CA SER A 33 11.22 -5.88 -4.16
C SER A 33 9.90 -6.67 -4.15
N SER A 34 9.74 -7.62 -5.08
CA SER A 34 8.61 -8.57 -5.05
C SER A 34 8.97 -9.91 -5.69
N ASN A 35 8.42 -10.99 -5.15
CA ASN A 35 8.65 -12.35 -5.66
C ASN A 35 7.76 -12.74 -6.86
N VAL A 36 7.27 -11.76 -7.64
CA VAL A 36 6.28 -11.99 -8.72
C VAL A 36 6.77 -12.94 -9.81
N ALA A 37 8.09 -13.03 -10.01
CA ALA A 37 8.70 -13.94 -10.96
C ALA A 37 8.46 -15.42 -10.61
N ASN A 38 8.42 -15.74 -9.31
CA ASN A 38 8.20 -17.10 -8.83
C ASN A 38 6.75 -17.32 -8.37
N GLN A 39 6.08 -16.26 -7.92
CA GLN A 39 4.73 -16.28 -7.37
C GLN A 39 3.94 -15.06 -7.85
N PRO A 40 3.13 -15.17 -8.92
CA PRO A 40 2.36 -14.04 -9.48
C PRO A 40 1.40 -13.36 -8.48
N ILE A 41 1.13 -14.03 -7.36
CA ILE A 41 0.28 -13.57 -6.26
C ILE A 41 1.04 -12.77 -5.19
N THR A 42 2.27 -12.32 -5.45
CA THR A 42 3.07 -11.60 -4.44
C THR A 42 3.45 -10.17 -4.82
N SER A 43 2.69 -9.54 -5.71
CA SER A 43 2.91 -8.14 -6.07
C SER A 43 2.63 -7.19 -4.89
N PRO A 44 3.23 -5.98 -4.88
CA PRO A 44 2.96 -4.98 -3.83
C PRO A 44 1.47 -4.66 -3.67
N ALA A 45 0.70 -4.61 -4.75
CA ALA A 45 -0.75 -4.37 -4.73
C ALA A 45 -1.53 -5.40 -3.89
N ARG A 46 -0.99 -6.61 -3.70
CA ARG A 46 -1.59 -7.64 -2.84
C ARG A 46 -1.30 -7.47 -1.36
N GLY A 47 -0.49 -6.46 -0.98
CA GLY A 47 -0.27 -6.06 0.41
C GLY A 47 -1.48 -5.39 1.08
N ARG A 48 -2.63 -5.31 0.41
CA ARG A 48 -3.87 -4.81 0.99
C ARG A 48 -4.40 -5.76 2.06
N LEU A 49 -5.06 -5.17 3.06
CA LEU A 49 -5.87 -5.96 3.97
C LEU A 49 -7.08 -6.54 3.21
N ASN A 50 -7.46 -7.79 3.54
CA ASN A 50 -8.59 -8.50 2.92
C ASN A 50 -8.45 -8.70 1.40
N THR A 51 -7.24 -8.94 0.91
CA THR A 51 -7.00 -9.33 -0.49
C THR A 51 -7.89 -10.52 -0.87
N THR A 52 -8.54 -10.47 -2.03
CA THR A 52 -9.43 -11.53 -2.52
C THR A 52 -8.66 -12.64 -3.23
N GLU A 53 -9.30 -13.80 -3.33
CA GLU A 53 -8.76 -14.94 -4.08
C GLU A 53 -8.55 -14.60 -5.56
N THR A 54 -7.59 -15.27 -6.19
CA THR A 54 -7.38 -15.19 -7.64
C THR A 54 -7.17 -16.59 -8.18
N THR A 55 -7.86 -16.89 -9.28
CA THR A 55 -7.63 -18.11 -10.05
C THR A 55 -6.44 -17.88 -10.97
N LEU A 56 -5.39 -18.67 -10.78
CA LEU A 56 -4.19 -18.67 -11.62
C LEU A 56 -4.48 -19.37 -12.95
N SER A 57 -3.61 -19.16 -13.94
CA SER A 57 -3.74 -19.76 -15.27
C SER A 57 -3.74 -21.30 -15.27
N ASN A 58 -3.21 -21.93 -14.22
CA ASN A 58 -3.21 -23.37 -14.01
C ASN A 58 -4.48 -23.88 -13.27
N GLY A 59 -5.47 -23.03 -13.03
CA GLY A 59 -6.71 -23.36 -12.30
C GLY A 59 -6.57 -23.38 -10.78
N THR A 60 -5.39 -23.07 -10.23
CA THR A 60 -5.18 -23.01 -8.77
C THR A 60 -5.80 -21.73 -8.21
N ILE A 61 -6.62 -21.86 -7.17
CA ILE A 61 -7.14 -20.72 -6.40
C ILE A 61 -6.10 -20.36 -5.34
N ALA A 62 -5.67 -19.10 -5.33
CA ALA A 62 -4.70 -18.62 -4.36
C ALA A 62 -5.11 -17.28 -3.76
N MET A 63 -4.87 -17.14 -2.45
CA MET A 63 -4.88 -15.86 -1.76
C MET A 63 -3.45 -15.34 -1.70
N GLY A 64 -3.21 -14.21 -2.34
CA GLY A 64 -1.90 -13.57 -2.36
C GLY A 64 -1.72 -12.53 -1.27
N ALA A 65 -0.48 -12.30 -0.91
CA ALA A 65 -0.02 -11.15 -0.13
C ALA A 65 1.29 -10.66 -0.74
N TRP A 66 1.68 -9.41 -0.49
CA TRP A 66 3.04 -9.00 -0.88
C TRP A 66 4.08 -9.88 -0.17
N ALA A 67 5.08 -10.31 -0.95
CA ALA A 67 6.28 -10.98 -0.42
C ALA A 67 7.51 -10.43 -1.16
N PRO A 68 8.61 -10.12 -0.44
CA PRO A 68 9.84 -9.66 -1.05
C PRO A 68 10.51 -10.77 -1.87
N ALA A 69 11.45 -10.40 -2.74
CA ALA A 69 12.23 -11.35 -3.52
C ALA A 69 13.20 -12.18 -2.66
N ALA A 70 13.64 -11.63 -1.53
CA ALA A 70 14.48 -12.31 -0.54
C ALA A 70 14.00 -12.00 0.87
N ASP A 71 14.00 -12.99 1.75
CA ASP A 71 13.63 -12.83 3.16
C ASP A 71 14.82 -12.25 3.95
N GLN A 72 15.00 -10.94 3.89
CA GLN A 72 16.11 -10.24 4.53
C GLN A 72 15.67 -8.95 5.22
N HIS A 73 16.47 -8.52 6.18
CA HIS A 73 16.26 -7.23 6.83
C HIS A 73 16.49 -6.09 5.83
N GLY A 74 15.55 -5.14 5.77
CA GLY A 74 15.59 -4.00 4.84
C GLY A 74 14.55 -4.07 3.71
N GLU A 75 13.86 -5.20 3.56
CA GLU A 75 12.70 -5.28 2.67
C GLU A 75 11.52 -4.49 3.26
N TYR A 76 10.92 -3.66 2.44
CA TYR A 76 9.77 -2.83 2.80
C TYR A 76 8.71 -2.82 1.70
N ILE A 77 7.47 -2.55 2.14
CA ILE A 77 6.34 -2.12 1.32
C ILE A 77 5.91 -0.75 1.82
N GLN A 78 5.56 0.15 0.90
CA GLN A 78 5.15 1.50 1.20
C GLN A 78 3.95 1.91 0.35
N VAL A 79 3.15 2.82 0.90
CA VAL A 79 2.01 3.40 0.22
C VAL A 79 2.20 4.91 0.21
N TRP A 80 2.21 5.52 -0.97
CA TRP A 80 2.26 6.97 -1.11
C TRP A 80 0.90 7.49 -1.58
N ARG A 81 0.50 8.67 -1.12
CA ARG A 81 -0.73 9.33 -1.57
C ARG A 81 -0.40 10.73 -2.01
N CYS A 82 -0.88 11.15 -3.17
CA CYS A 82 -1.00 12.57 -3.46
C CYS A 82 -2.02 13.14 -2.47
N ILE A 83 -1.58 14.04 -1.59
CA ILE A 83 -2.50 14.91 -0.88
C ILE A 83 -2.97 15.94 -1.91
N GLU A 84 -4.01 15.61 -2.67
CA GLU A 84 -4.72 16.61 -3.45
C GLU A 84 -5.53 17.47 -2.47
N GLY A 85 -5.07 18.70 -2.24
CA GLY A 85 -5.83 19.69 -1.47
C GLY A 85 -5.09 20.33 -0.29
N ILE A 86 -3.85 20.80 -0.47
CA ILE A 86 -3.56 22.12 0.09
C ILE A 86 -4.13 23.11 -0.92
N THR A 87 -5.43 23.39 -0.82
CA THR A 87 -5.97 24.59 -1.48
C THR A 87 -5.21 25.77 -0.89
N SER A 88 -4.93 26.75 -1.73
CA SER A 88 -4.16 27.97 -1.47
C SER A 88 -4.71 28.87 -0.35
N ASP A 89 -5.63 28.37 0.47
CA ASP A 89 -6.38 29.14 1.47
C ASP A 89 -5.57 29.39 2.76
N LEU A 90 -4.38 28.79 2.90
CA LEU A 90 -3.45 29.06 4.01
C LEU A 90 -2.32 30.04 3.66
N VAL A 91 -2.36 30.68 2.48
CA VAL A 91 -1.31 31.66 2.08
C VAL A 91 -1.69 33.10 2.45
N ASN A 92 -2.88 33.37 2.99
CA ASN A 92 -3.32 34.73 3.32
C ASN A 92 -3.95 34.85 4.73
N ASP A 93 -3.20 34.51 5.77
CA ASP A 93 -3.38 35.20 7.06
C ASP A 93 -2.11 36.03 7.31
N SER A 94 -2.21 37.30 6.91
CA SER A 94 -1.25 38.37 7.21
C SER A 94 -1.52 38.96 8.59
#